data_AF-D8FHB8-F1
#
_entry.id   AF-D8FHB8-F1
#
_cell.length_a   1.000
_cell.length_b   1.000
_cell.length_c   1.000
_cell.angle_alpha   90.00
_cell.angle_beta   90.00
_cell.angle_gamma   90.00
#
_symmetry.space_group_name_H-M   'P 1'
#
loop_
_entity.id
_entity.type
_entity.pdbx_description
1 polymer ?
#
loop_
_entity_poly.entity_id
_entity_poly.type
_entity_poly.pdbx_seq_one_letter_code
_entity_poly.pdbx_strand_id
1 'polypeptide(L)'
;YWQKQGIVKISEQGDIEFVNLKELYIRDVYNLKSQEKTSKYSDIVQDPKIANLLSKAEFLMRENIPSVKKMDIASWIDVYNEPAEVIEEAFYYATEVQDVYDLKYIEKIVRNWSKDGIRTVEDVENSYINRDQKYYRFNKVRKFIGIERKKFNLVEFNIVNSWFDDMGFDMDMVTEACKRTANISKPNINYVNKILKSWKEKDIKSPEEIPVKDKIQKNKVKTKFHNFKQITDAYSEDELEEVARKKREESYKRLGI
;
A
#
# COMPACT_ATOMS: atom_id res chain seq x y z
N TYR A 1 0.08 -62.81 -1.42
CA TYR A 1 0.33 -61.42 -0.96
C TYR A 1 0.16 -60.43 -2.11
N TRP A 2 0.96 -60.51 -3.17
CA TRP A 2 0.92 -59.58 -4.33
C TRP A 2 -0.40 -59.53 -5.10
N GLN A 3 -1.15 -60.64 -5.15
CA GLN A 3 -2.52 -60.65 -5.69
C GLN A 3 -3.50 -59.82 -4.84
N LYS A 4 -3.36 -59.83 -3.50
CA LYS A 4 -4.15 -58.95 -2.61
C LYS A 4 -3.78 -57.48 -2.76
N GLN A 5 -2.56 -57.18 -3.22
CA GLN A 5 -2.10 -55.83 -3.53
C GLN A 5 -2.50 -55.37 -4.95
N GLY A 6 -3.20 -56.21 -5.72
CA GLY A 6 -3.71 -55.87 -7.06
C GLY A 6 -2.65 -55.86 -8.17
N ILE A 7 -1.40 -56.23 -7.87
CA ILE A 7 -0.25 -56.13 -8.80
C ILE A 7 -0.17 -57.37 -9.72
N VAL A 8 -0.75 -58.48 -9.30
CA VAL A 8 -0.67 -59.77 -9.99
C VAL A 8 -2.03 -60.46 -10.00
N LYS A 9 -2.40 -61.07 -11.11
CA LYS A 9 -3.56 -61.97 -11.22
C LYS A 9 -3.07 -63.40 -11.37
N ILE A 10 -3.65 -64.31 -10.60
CA ILE A 10 -3.37 -65.74 -10.71
C ILE A 10 -4.60 -66.37 -11.35
N SER A 11 -4.43 -67.01 -12.51
CA SER A 11 -5.50 -67.72 -13.21
C SER A 11 -5.88 -69.00 -12.44
N GLU A 12 -7.06 -69.57 -12.72
CA GLU A 12 -7.49 -70.83 -12.09
C GLU A 12 -6.57 -72.02 -12.42
N GLN A 13 -5.78 -71.89 -13.49
CA GLN A 13 -4.79 -72.88 -13.94
C GLN A 13 -3.40 -72.67 -13.31
N GLY A 14 -3.23 -71.63 -12.50
CA GLY A 14 -1.98 -71.33 -11.78
C GLY A 14 -1.02 -70.39 -12.51
N ASP A 15 -1.41 -69.85 -13.67
CA ASP A 15 -0.58 -68.90 -14.41
C ASP A 15 -0.60 -67.52 -13.76
N ILE A 16 0.57 -66.88 -13.75
CA ILE A 16 0.80 -65.60 -13.09
C ILE A 16 0.84 -64.50 -14.15
N GLU A 17 -0.18 -63.65 -14.18
CA GLU A 17 -0.24 -62.47 -15.01
C GLU A 17 0.12 -61.22 -14.21
N PHE A 18 1.14 -60.49 -14.67
CA PHE A 18 1.52 -59.21 -14.07
C PHE A 18 0.64 -58.09 -14.61
N VAL A 19 0.02 -57.32 -13.72
CA VAL A 19 -0.78 -56.18 -14.13
C VAL A 19 0.15 -55.04 -14.53
N ASN A 20 -0.10 -54.43 -15.70
CA ASN A 20 0.69 -53.29 -16.17
C ASN A 20 0.48 -52.08 -15.25
N LEU A 21 1.46 -51.82 -14.39
CA LEU A 21 1.43 -50.74 -13.41
C LEU A 21 1.32 -49.36 -14.06
N LYS A 22 1.85 -49.18 -15.28
CA LYS A 22 1.71 -47.93 -16.02
C LYS A 22 0.26 -47.70 -16.45
N GLU A 23 -0.42 -48.76 -16.88
CA GLU A 23 -1.84 -48.71 -17.23
C GLU A 23 -2.73 -48.51 -16.00
N LEU A 24 -2.41 -49.17 -14.87
CA LEU A 24 -3.06 -48.95 -13.57
C LEU A 24 -2.90 -47.50 -13.10
N TYR A 25 -1.69 -46.95 -13.13
CA TYR A 25 -1.43 -45.56 -12.77
C TYR A 25 -2.17 -44.58 -13.69
N ILE A 26 -2.16 -44.84 -15.01
CA ILE A 26 -2.92 -44.03 -15.95
C ILE A 26 -4.42 -44.13 -15.64
N ARG A 27 -4.95 -45.31 -15.34
CA ARG A 27 -6.36 -45.49 -14.98
C ARG A 27 -6.70 -44.75 -13.69
N ASP A 28 -5.91 -44.87 -12.64
CA ASP A 28 -6.21 -44.28 -11.33
C ASP A 28 -5.96 -42.76 -11.29
N VAL A 29 -4.94 -42.27 -12.00
CA VAL A 29 -4.59 -40.85 -12.03
C VAL A 29 -5.34 -40.10 -13.13
N TYR A 30 -5.58 -40.71 -14.30
CA TYR A 30 -6.34 -40.06 -15.39
C TYR A 30 -7.85 -40.37 -15.38
N ASN A 31 -8.35 -41.46 -14.77
CA ASN A 31 -9.80 -41.63 -14.52
C ASN A 31 -10.26 -40.99 -13.21
N LEU A 32 -9.48 -40.06 -12.64
CA LEU A 32 -10.02 -38.94 -11.85
C LEU A 32 -10.85 -37.97 -12.73
N LYS A 33 -11.58 -38.48 -13.72
CA LYS A 33 -12.66 -37.73 -14.35
C LYS A 33 -13.84 -37.75 -13.39
N SER A 34 -13.94 -36.66 -12.64
CA SER A 34 -15.21 -36.03 -12.28
C SER A 34 -16.08 -36.81 -11.30
N GLN A 35 -15.60 -37.01 -10.07
CA GLN A 35 -16.49 -36.59 -8.99
C GLN A 35 -16.45 -35.06 -9.00
N GLU A 36 -17.35 -34.43 -9.76
CA GLU A 36 -17.75 -33.07 -9.45
C GLU A 36 -18.31 -33.12 -8.02
N LYS A 37 -17.44 -32.93 -7.02
CA LYS A 37 -17.89 -32.34 -5.77
C LYS A 37 -18.36 -30.95 -6.18
N THR A 38 -19.64 -30.84 -6.50
CA THR A 38 -20.34 -29.56 -6.55
C THR A 38 -20.33 -29.04 -5.11
N SER A 39 -19.19 -28.50 -4.70
CA SER A 39 -19.02 -27.85 -3.42
C SER A 39 -20.07 -26.75 -3.35
N LYS A 40 -21.00 -26.87 -2.41
CA LYS A 40 -22.05 -25.85 -2.28
C LYS A 40 -21.37 -24.54 -1.88
N TYR A 41 -21.92 -23.42 -2.33
CA TYR A 41 -21.41 -22.09 -1.96
C TYR A 41 -21.27 -21.94 -0.44
N SER A 42 -22.21 -22.53 0.31
CA SER A 42 -22.20 -22.58 1.77
C SER A 42 -20.93 -23.19 2.37
N ASP A 43 -20.31 -24.15 1.69
CA ASP A 43 -19.17 -24.89 2.22
C ASP A 43 -17.87 -24.12 1.95
N ILE A 44 -17.81 -23.42 0.81
CA ILE A 44 -16.67 -22.57 0.41
C ILE A 44 -16.53 -21.38 1.37
N VAL A 45 -17.65 -20.78 1.77
CA VAL A 45 -17.67 -19.58 2.63
C VAL A 45 -17.43 -19.93 4.11
N GLN A 46 -17.40 -21.21 4.48
CA GLN A 46 -17.00 -21.61 5.85
C GLN A 46 -15.52 -21.35 6.12
N ASP A 47 -14.66 -21.32 5.10
CA ASP A 47 -13.27 -20.90 5.25
C ASP A 47 -13.20 -19.38 5.45
N PRO A 48 -12.73 -18.89 6.61
CA PRO A 48 -12.61 -17.45 6.87
C PRO A 48 -11.72 -16.72 5.85
N LYS A 49 -10.70 -17.40 5.29
CA LYS A 49 -9.81 -16.81 4.29
C LYS A 49 -10.55 -16.52 2.99
N ILE A 50 -11.29 -17.52 2.50
CA ILE A 50 -12.07 -17.38 1.26
C ILE A 50 -13.21 -16.38 1.46
N ALA A 51 -13.91 -16.43 2.61
CA ALA A 51 -14.95 -15.46 2.94
C ALA A 51 -14.44 -14.02 2.95
N ASN A 52 -13.23 -13.79 3.50
CA ASN A 52 -12.59 -12.48 3.51
C ASN A 52 -12.19 -12.01 2.09
N LEU A 53 -11.57 -12.90 1.30
CA LEU A 53 -11.26 -12.65 -0.11
C LEU A 53 -12.50 -12.20 -0.89
N LEU A 54 -13.60 -12.96 -0.79
CA LEU A 54 -14.84 -12.65 -1.51
C LEU A 54 -15.45 -11.32 -1.06
N SER A 55 -15.42 -11.03 0.25
CA SER A 55 -15.92 -9.76 0.80
C SER A 55 -15.11 -8.57 0.29
N LYS A 56 -13.78 -8.70 0.21
CA LYS A 56 -12.90 -7.68 -0.34
C LYS A 56 -13.06 -7.53 -1.85
N ALA A 57 -13.22 -8.63 -2.58
CA ALA A 57 -13.50 -8.61 -4.01
C ALA A 57 -14.75 -7.80 -4.32
N GLU A 58 -15.86 -8.01 -3.59
CA GLU A 58 -17.08 -7.20 -3.74
C GLU A 58 -16.87 -5.73 -3.39
N PHE A 59 -16.13 -5.45 -2.31
CA PHE A 59 -15.80 -4.09 -1.92
C PHE A 59 -15.03 -3.34 -3.02
N LEU A 60 -14.02 -3.99 -3.62
CA LEU A 60 -13.18 -3.42 -4.68
C LEU A 60 -13.93 -3.29 -6.01
N MET A 61 -14.77 -4.28 -6.33
CA MET A 61 -15.61 -4.26 -7.54
C MET A 61 -16.76 -3.25 -7.46
N ARG A 62 -17.11 -2.77 -6.26
CA ARG A 62 -18.24 -1.83 -6.01
C ARG A 62 -19.60 -2.39 -6.44
N GLU A 63 -19.70 -3.71 -6.56
CA GLU A 63 -20.91 -4.44 -6.90
C GLU A 63 -21.00 -5.75 -6.11
N ASN A 64 -22.23 -6.26 -5.99
CA ASN A 64 -22.45 -7.60 -5.45
C ASN A 64 -22.10 -8.63 -6.52
N ILE A 65 -21.23 -9.58 -6.19
CA ILE A 65 -20.80 -10.62 -7.12
C ILE A 65 -21.74 -11.83 -6.97
N PRO A 66 -22.41 -12.28 -8.05
CA PRO A 66 -23.24 -13.48 -8.02
C PRO A 66 -22.49 -14.72 -7.52
N SER A 67 -23.18 -15.61 -6.80
CA SER A 67 -22.56 -16.78 -6.15
C SER A 67 -21.76 -17.67 -7.11
N VAL A 68 -22.19 -17.82 -8.36
CA VAL A 68 -21.46 -18.58 -9.39
C VAL A 68 -20.08 -17.97 -9.67
N LYS A 69 -20.00 -16.64 -9.79
CA LYS A 69 -18.74 -15.91 -9.98
C LYS A 69 -17.88 -15.95 -8.71
N LYS A 70 -18.48 -15.97 -7.52
CA LYS A 70 -17.73 -16.13 -6.27
C LYS A 70 -17.12 -17.53 -6.14
N MET A 71 -17.82 -18.57 -6.59
CA MET A 71 -17.24 -19.92 -6.69
C MET A 71 -16.05 -19.93 -7.65
N ASP A 72 -16.19 -19.25 -8.79
CA ASP A 72 -15.10 -19.11 -9.77
C ASP A 72 -13.87 -18.42 -9.15
N ILE A 73 -14.05 -17.27 -8.49
CA ILE A 73 -12.96 -16.57 -7.76
C ILE A 73 -12.31 -17.46 -6.70
N ALA A 74 -13.11 -18.19 -5.91
CA ALA A 74 -12.57 -19.10 -4.91
C ALA A 74 -11.76 -20.25 -5.54
N SER A 75 -12.17 -20.73 -6.71
CA SER A 75 -11.47 -21.79 -7.43
C SER A 75 -10.08 -21.38 -7.91
N TRP A 76 -9.81 -20.08 -8.07
CA TRP A 76 -8.49 -19.59 -8.50
C TRP A 76 -7.37 -19.99 -7.54
N ILE A 77 -7.69 -20.20 -6.25
CA ILE A 77 -6.73 -20.68 -5.25
C ILE A 77 -6.17 -22.04 -5.66
N ASP A 78 -7.04 -22.94 -6.11
CA ASP A 78 -6.65 -24.30 -6.48
C ASP A 78 -6.22 -24.40 -7.95
N VAL A 79 -6.99 -23.78 -8.85
CA VAL A 79 -6.78 -23.85 -10.31
C VAL A 79 -5.48 -23.19 -10.72
N TYR A 80 -5.15 -22.05 -10.12
CA TYR A 80 -3.91 -21.32 -10.40
C TYR A 80 -2.84 -21.50 -9.32
N ASN A 81 -3.12 -22.29 -8.27
CA ASN A 81 -2.27 -22.42 -7.09
C ASN A 81 -1.85 -21.05 -6.53
N GLU A 82 -2.80 -20.11 -6.47
CA GLU A 82 -2.56 -18.74 -6.02
C GLU A 82 -3.08 -18.48 -4.61
N PRO A 83 -2.26 -17.90 -3.71
CA PRO A 83 -2.74 -17.53 -2.39
C PRO A 83 -3.85 -16.48 -2.45
N ALA A 84 -4.79 -16.56 -1.51
CA ALA A 84 -5.92 -15.65 -1.43
C ALA A 84 -5.47 -14.18 -1.34
N GLU A 85 -4.40 -13.90 -0.60
CA GLU A 85 -3.80 -12.57 -0.44
C GLU A 85 -3.27 -12.01 -1.77
N VAL A 86 -2.72 -12.84 -2.64
CA VAL A 86 -2.25 -12.44 -3.98
C VAL A 86 -3.44 -12.17 -4.90
N ILE A 87 -4.49 -12.99 -4.82
CA ILE A 87 -5.73 -12.78 -5.58
C ILE A 87 -6.38 -11.44 -5.16
N GLU A 88 -6.45 -11.16 -3.86
CA GLU A 88 -6.92 -9.87 -3.35
C GLU A 88 -6.14 -8.69 -3.95
N GLU A 89 -4.81 -8.81 -4.05
CA GLU A 89 -3.95 -7.79 -4.64
C GLU A 89 -4.20 -7.62 -6.15
N ALA A 90 -4.59 -8.69 -6.86
CA ALA A 90 -4.96 -8.64 -8.28
C ALA A 90 -6.28 -7.87 -8.51
N PHE A 91 -7.28 -8.11 -7.66
CA PHE A 91 -8.52 -7.31 -7.65
C PHE A 91 -8.19 -5.85 -7.46
N TYR A 92 -7.41 -5.58 -6.42
CA TYR A 92 -7.02 -4.25 -6.03
C TYR A 92 -6.26 -3.53 -7.16
N TYR A 93 -5.28 -4.20 -7.80
CA TYR A 93 -4.54 -3.65 -8.93
C TYR A 93 -5.44 -3.31 -10.12
N ALA A 94 -6.34 -4.23 -10.49
CA ALA A 94 -7.25 -3.99 -11.60
C ALA A 94 -8.17 -2.78 -11.35
N THR A 95 -8.79 -2.70 -10.18
CA THR A 95 -9.82 -1.70 -9.90
C THR A 95 -9.24 -0.35 -9.50
N GLU A 96 -8.25 -0.33 -8.62
CA GLU A 96 -7.77 0.92 -8.02
C GLU A 96 -6.56 1.51 -8.76
N VAL A 97 -5.80 0.69 -9.47
CA VAL A 97 -4.62 1.15 -10.23
C VAL A 97 -4.95 1.27 -11.72
N GLN A 98 -5.60 0.26 -12.31
CA GLN A 98 -5.92 0.25 -13.74
C GLN A 98 -7.32 0.81 -14.06
N ASP A 99 -8.14 1.08 -13.04
CA ASP A 99 -9.55 1.53 -13.18
C ASP A 99 -10.41 0.60 -14.04
N VAL A 100 -10.16 -0.72 -13.94
CA VAL A 100 -10.88 -1.78 -14.67
C VAL A 100 -11.64 -2.67 -13.69
N TYR A 101 -12.97 -2.64 -13.78
CA TYR A 101 -13.90 -3.44 -12.96
C TYR A 101 -14.44 -4.61 -13.77
N ASP A 102 -13.54 -5.47 -14.27
CA ASP A 102 -13.90 -6.64 -15.08
C ASP A 102 -13.24 -7.90 -14.52
N LEU A 103 -14.05 -8.89 -14.14
CA LEU A 103 -13.55 -10.14 -13.54
C LEU A 103 -12.67 -10.94 -14.49
N LYS A 104 -12.91 -10.92 -15.80
CA LYS A 104 -12.08 -11.66 -16.76
C LYS A 104 -10.70 -11.02 -16.88
N TYR A 105 -10.63 -9.69 -16.79
CA TYR A 105 -9.38 -8.96 -16.73
C TYR A 105 -8.61 -9.29 -15.44
N ILE A 106 -9.29 -9.32 -14.29
CA ILE A 106 -8.68 -9.70 -13.01
C ILE A 106 -8.16 -11.14 -13.04
N GLU A 107 -8.95 -12.09 -13.55
CA GLU A 107 -8.52 -13.47 -13.73
C GLU A 107 -7.29 -13.57 -14.63
N LYS A 108 -7.23 -12.76 -15.71
CA LYS A 108 -6.05 -12.69 -16.58
C LYS A 108 -4.82 -12.22 -15.81
N ILE A 109 -4.95 -11.25 -14.90
CA ILE A 109 -3.86 -10.79 -14.02
C ILE A 109 -3.41 -11.95 -13.13
N VAL A 110 -4.33 -12.58 -12.40
CA VAL A 110 -4.04 -13.74 -11.52
C VAL A 110 -3.32 -14.84 -12.27
N ARG A 111 -3.83 -15.22 -13.46
CA ARG A 111 -3.21 -16.24 -14.30
C ARG A 111 -1.80 -15.85 -14.76
N ASN A 112 -1.57 -14.59 -15.09
CA ASN A 112 -0.25 -14.12 -15.51
C ASN A 112 0.73 -14.11 -14.34
N TRP A 113 0.31 -13.63 -13.16
CA TRP A 113 1.13 -13.69 -11.94
C TRP A 113 1.48 -15.12 -11.57
N SER A 114 0.52 -16.03 -11.73
CA SER A 114 0.80 -17.43 -11.47
C SER A 114 1.81 -18.04 -12.42
N LYS A 115 1.77 -17.67 -13.71
CA LYS A 115 2.79 -18.08 -14.69
C LYS A 115 4.15 -17.46 -14.40
N ASP A 116 4.19 -16.22 -13.92
CA ASP A 116 5.41 -15.49 -13.57
C ASP A 116 5.98 -15.93 -12.20
N GLY A 117 5.31 -16.85 -11.48
CA GLY A 117 5.76 -17.39 -10.20
C GLY A 117 5.60 -16.42 -9.02
N ILE A 118 4.76 -15.40 -9.17
CA ILE A 118 4.46 -14.41 -8.14
C ILE A 118 3.51 -15.06 -7.13
N ARG A 119 3.95 -15.25 -5.88
CA ARG A 119 3.19 -16.02 -4.86
C ARG A 119 2.98 -15.27 -3.55
N THR A 120 3.62 -14.13 -3.38
CA THR A 120 3.51 -13.31 -2.18
C THR A 120 3.12 -11.89 -2.56
N VAL A 121 2.56 -11.15 -1.61
CA VAL A 121 2.27 -9.72 -1.82
C VAL A 121 3.58 -8.99 -2.11
N GLU A 122 4.68 -9.38 -1.48
CA GLU A 122 6.02 -8.86 -1.77
C GLU A 122 6.47 -9.13 -3.22
N ASP A 123 6.19 -10.31 -3.78
CA ASP A 123 6.49 -10.62 -5.18
C ASP A 123 5.66 -9.76 -6.13
N VAL A 124 4.39 -9.54 -5.78
CA VAL A 124 3.49 -8.67 -6.54
C VAL A 124 4.06 -7.25 -6.54
N GLU A 125 4.42 -6.71 -5.37
CA GLU A 125 5.09 -5.42 -5.23
C GLU A 125 6.37 -5.33 -6.08
N ASN A 126 7.22 -6.37 -6.03
CA ASN A 126 8.46 -6.44 -6.80
C ASN A 126 8.21 -6.51 -8.32
N SER A 127 7.12 -7.15 -8.76
CA SER A 127 6.77 -7.25 -10.17
C SER A 127 6.44 -5.88 -10.80
N TYR A 128 5.85 -4.97 -10.01
CA TYR A 128 5.52 -3.63 -10.47
C TYR A 128 6.72 -2.69 -10.54
N ILE A 129 7.79 -2.96 -9.77
CA ILE A 129 9.05 -2.19 -9.85
C ILE A 129 9.50 -2.03 -11.32
N ASN A 130 9.19 -3.04 -12.15
CA ASN A 130 9.59 -3.08 -13.55
C ASN A 130 8.46 -2.78 -14.56
N ARG A 131 7.18 -2.79 -14.15
CA ARG A 131 6.02 -2.71 -15.07
C ARG A 131 5.08 -1.52 -14.87
N ASP A 132 4.99 -0.96 -13.65
CA ASP A 132 4.07 0.16 -13.34
C ASP A 132 4.73 1.21 -12.42
N GLN A 133 5.18 2.30 -13.03
CA GLN A 133 5.96 3.35 -12.36
C GLN A 133 5.19 4.02 -11.21
N LYS A 134 3.86 4.18 -11.34
CA LYS A 134 3.03 4.84 -10.32
C LYS A 134 2.89 3.98 -9.07
N TYR A 135 2.70 2.69 -9.28
CA TYR A 135 2.62 1.73 -8.19
C TYR A 135 3.97 1.55 -7.48
N TYR A 136 5.05 1.48 -8.25
CA TYR A 136 6.41 1.50 -7.71
C TYR A 136 6.65 2.72 -6.79
N ARG A 137 6.29 3.93 -7.25
CA ARG A 137 6.45 5.16 -6.46
C ARG A 137 5.70 5.07 -5.14
N PHE A 138 4.44 4.63 -5.16
CA PHE A 138 3.59 4.53 -3.98
C PHE A 138 4.16 3.58 -2.92
N ASN A 139 4.51 2.35 -3.30
CA ASN A 139 5.01 1.38 -2.34
C ASN A 139 6.40 1.73 -1.82
N LYS A 140 7.25 2.33 -2.66
CA LYS A 140 8.55 2.84 -2.21
C LYS A 140 8.38 3.88 -1.11
N VAL A 141 7.45 4.83 -1.28
CA VAL A 141 7.13 5.85 -0.26
C VAL A 141 6.59 5.21 1.02
N ARG A 142 5.64 4.28 0.92
CA ARG A 142 5.06 3.59 2.10
C ARG A 142 6.13 2.86 2.90
N LYS A 143 7.05 2.19 2.22
CA LYS A 143 8.20 1.52 2.83
C LYS A 143 9.12 2.51 3.54
N PHE A 144 9.47 3.62 2.89
CA PHE A 144 10.36 4.63 3.48
C PHE A 144 9.82 5.28 4.76
N ILE A 145 8.51 5.47 4.88
CA ILE A 145 7.90 6.05 6.08
C ILE A 145 7.36 5.00 7.06
N GLY A 146 7.57 3.71 6.80
CA GLY A 146 7.21 2.62 7.72
C GLY A 146 5.71 2.28 7.79
N ILE A 147 4.95 2.54 6.71
CA ILE A 147 3.51 2.23 6.63
C ILE A 147 3.20 1.15 5.56
N GLU A 148 4.17 0.32 5.24
CA GLU A 148 4.05 -0.81 4.30
C GLU A 148 2.84 -1.70 4.62
N ARG A 149 2.59 -2.04 5.89
CA ARG A 149 1.46 -2.91 6.29
C ARG A 149 0.09 -2.21 6.33
N LYS A 150 0.04 -0.90 6.09
CA LYS A 150 -1.23 -0.16 6.09
C LYS A 150 -2.09 -0.62 4.92
N LYS A 151 -3.41 -0.65 5.06
CA LYS A 151 -4.29 -0.89 3.91
C LYS A 151 -4.06 0.17 2.84
N PHE A 152 -4.12 -0.22 1.58
CA PHE A 152 -4.08 0.71 0.47
C PHE A 152 -5.17 1.79 0.60
N ASN A 153 -4.87 2.99 0.12
CA ASN A 153 -5.81 4.09 0.05
C ASN A 153 -5.61 4.86 -1.27
N LEU A 154 -6.66 4.93 -2.10
CA LEU A 154 -6.62 5.58 -3.42
C LEU A 154 -6.29 7.07 -3.33
N VAL A 155 -6.81 7.74 -2.31
CA VAL A 155 -6.50 9.16 -2.06
C VAL A 155 -5.00 9.31 -1.77
N GLU A 156 -4.43 8.44 -0.95
CA GLU A 156 -3.01 8.45 -0.65
C GLU A 156 -2.16 8.13 -1.89
N PHE A 157 -2.61 7.20 -2.73
CA PHE A 157 -1.94 6.85 -3.99
C PHE A 157 -1.90 8.00 -4.98
N ASN A 158 -3.03 8.68 -5.16
CA ASN A 158 -3.11 9.85 -6.02
C ASN A 158 -2.26 11.00 -5.47
N ILE A 159 -2.24 11.20 -4.14
CA ILE A 159 -1.36 12.17 -3.51
C ILE A 159 0.10 11.87 -3.81
N VAL A 160 0.56 10.62 -3.62
CA VAL A 160 1.96 10.26 -3.87
C VAL A 160 2.33 10.48 -5.33
N ASN A 161 1.48 10.05 -6.27
CA ASN A 161 1.79 10.21 -7.70
C ASN A 161 1.75 11.66 -8.17
N SER A 162 0.93 12.53 -7.55
CA SER A 162 0.92 13.96 -7.85
C SER A 162 2.26 14.65 -7.57
N TRP A 163 3.07 14.14 -6.65
CA TRP A 163 4.41 14.69 -6.39
C TRP A 163 5.34 14.55 -7.58
N PHE A 164 5.20 13.47 -8.34
CA PHE A 164 6.03 13.20 -9.51
C PHE A 164 5.41 13.83 -10.76
N ASP A 165 4.11 13.59 -10.98
CA ASP A 165 3.43 13.97 -12.22
C ASP A 165 3.14 15.48 -12.25
N ASP A 166 2.65 16.06 -11.15
CA ASP A 166 2.22 17.46 -11.10
C ASP A 166 3.31 18.38 -10.54
N MET A 167 4.01 17.94 -9.48
CA MET A 167 5.05 18.75 -8.84
C MET A 167 6.42 18.59 -9.52
N GLY A 168 6.61 17.54 -10.32
CA GLY A 168 7.85 17.27 -11.06
C GLY A 168 9.02 16.85 -10.18
N PHE A 169 8.77 16.34 -8.97
CA PHE A 169 9.82 15.82 -8.11
C PHE A 169 10.29 14.44 -8.58
N ASP A 170 11.57 14.16 -8.36
CA ASP A 170 12.13 12.83 -8.52
C ASP A 170 12.04 12.01 -7.22
N MET A 171 12.49 10.75 -7.30
CA MET A 171 12.45 9.84 -6.16
C MET A 171 13.38 10.31 -5.03
N ASP A 172 14.49 10.96 -5.34
CA ASP A 172 15.48 11.39 -4.35
C ASP A 172 14.91 12.53 -3.50
N MET A 173 14.26 13.50 -4.14
CA MET A 173 13.56 14.58 -3.44
C MET A 173 12.44 14.03 -2.54
N VAL A 174 11.61 13.12 -3.05
CA VAL A 174 10.54 12.50 -2.26
C VAL A 174 11.11 11.71 -1.08
N THR A 175 12.25 11.03 -1.27
CA THR A 175 12.94 10.28 -0.21
C THR A 175 13.42 11.20 0.90
N GLU A 176 13.94 12.40 0.60
CA GLU A 176 14.30 13.39 1.62
C GLU A 176 13.10 13.84 2.48
N ALA A 177 11.93 14.04 1.85
CA ALA A 177 10.71 14.34 2.60
C ALA A 177 10.25 13.16 3.47
N CYS A 178 10.41 11.93 2.96
CA CYS A 178 10.10 10.70 3.70
C CYS A 178 11.00 10.54 4.93
N LYS A 179 12.32 10.77 4.82
CA LYS A 179 13.27 10.69 5.95
C LYS A 179 12.83 11.58 7.13
N ARG A 180 12.39 12.81 6.83
CA ARG A 180 11.87 13.74 7.85
C ARG A 180 10.57 13.27 8.48
N THR A 181 9.73 12.62 7.70
CA THR A 181 8.45 12.07 8.16
C THR A 181 8.64 10.82 8.99
N ALA A 182 9.60 9.95 8.65
CA ALA A 182 9.90 8.73 9.39
C ALA A 182 10.33 9.02 10.85
N ASN A 183 10.91 10.19 11.11
CA ASN A 183 11.34 10.61 12.45
C ASN A 183 10.20 11.12 13.35
N ILE A 184 8.95 11.20 12.87
CA ILE A 184 7.81 11.63 13.70
C ILE A 184 7.11 10.43 14.34
N SER A 185 6.44 10.63 15.47
CA SER A 185 5.74 9.55 16.20
C SER A 185 4.66 8.82 15.39
N LYS A 186 4.02 9.49 14.42
CA LYS A 186 2.95 8.93 13.57
C LYS A 186 3.18 9.28 12.09
N PRO A 187 4.10 8.58 11.41
CA PRO A 187 4.36 8.80 9.99
C PRO A 187 3.10 8.63 9.14
N ASN A 188 2.88 9.53 8.19
CA ASN A 188 1.73 9.47 7.29
C ASN A 188 2.00 10.26 6.00
N ILE A 189 1.32 9.88 4.92
CA ILE A 189 1.50 10.47 3.58
C ILE A 189 1.14 11.97 3.56
N ASN A 190 0.15 12.39 4.35
CA ASN A 190 -0.23 13.80 4.44
C ASN A 190 0.88 14.69 5.00
N TYR A 191 1.71 14.17 5.91
CA TYR A 191 2.85 14.92 6.44
C TYR A 191 3.96 15.07 5.40
N VAL A 192 4.27 14.00 4.64
CA VAL A 192 5.18 14.06 3.49
C VAL A 192 4.69 15.09 2.48
N ASN A 193 3.39 15.06 2.15
CA ASN A 193 2.76 15.98 1.21
C ASN A 193 2.93 17.45 1.64
N LYS A 194 2.82 17.75 2.94
CA LYS A 194 3.03 19.12 3.47
C LYS A 194 4.47 19.60 3.26
N ILE A 195 5.45 18.73 3.48
CA ILE A 195 6.87 19.05 3.25
C ILE A 195 7.10 19.35 1.78
N LEU A 196 6.66 18.46 0.89
CA LEU A 196 6.84 18.59 -0.56
C LEU A 196 6.13 19.83 -1.12
N LYS A 197 4.91 20.13 -0.66
CA LYS A 197 4.22 21.39 -1.02
C LYS A 197 5.01 22.62 -0.59
N SER A 198 5.55 22.63 0.63
CA SER A 198 6.39 23.75 1.10
C SER A 198 7.65 23.92 0.25
N TRP A 199 8.28 22.82 -0.17
CA TRP A 199 9.44 22.87 -1.05
C TRP A 199 9.08 23.36 -2.45
N LYS A 200 7.92 22.96 -2.98
CA LYS A 200 7.41 23.46 -4.26
C LYS A 200 7.15 24.97 -4.21
N GLU A 201 6.54 25.46 -3.13
CA GLU A 201 6.31 26.91 -2.89
C GLU A 201 7.62 27.71 -2.79
N LYS A 202 8.67 27.10 -2.24
CA LYS A 202 10.01 27.71 -2.10
C LYS A 202 10.91 27.52 -3.33
N ASP A 203 10.38 26.94 -4.41
CA ASP A 203 11.11 26.58 -5.63
C ASP A 203 12.42 25.82 -5.33
N ILE A 204 12.33 24.82 -4.45
CA ILE A 204 13.43 23.91 -4.11
C ILE A 204 13.34 22.71 -5.05
N LYS A 205 14.31 22.55 -5.95
CA LYS A 205 14.27 21.52 -7.00
C LYS A 205 15.25 20.38 -6.82
N SER A 206 16.21 20.53 -5.91
CA SER A 206 17.24 19.53 -5.63
C SER A 206 17.41 19.32 -4.12
N PRO A 207 17.74 18.08 -3.68
CA PRO A 207 18.11 17.80 -2.29
C PRO A 207 19.19 18.73 -1.72
N GLU A 208 20.11 19.21 -2.55
CA GLU A 208 21.22 20.09 -2.17
C GLU A 208 20.75 21.50 -1.76
N GLU A 209 19.62 21.94 -2.30
CA GLU A 209 19.06 23.26 -2.01
C GLU A 209 18.28 23.31 -0.68
N ILE A 210 17.85 22.14 -0.19
CA ILE A 210 17.08 21.99 1.05
C ILE A 210 17.76 22.71 2.24
N PRO A 211 19.04 22.46 2.59
CA PRO A 211 19.67 23.10 3.76
C PRO A 211 19.72 24.64 3.67
N VAL A 212 19.73 25.20 2.46
CA VAL A 212 19.84 26.64 2.24
C VAL A 212 18.46 27.32 2.26
N LYS A 213 17.53 26.78 1.47
CA LYS A 213 16.21 27.39 1.21
C LYS A 213 15.14 26.95 2.20
N ASP A 214 15.28 25.77 2.80
CA ASP A 214 14.30 25.23 3.75
C ASP A 214 14.61 25.60 5.20
N LYS A 215 14.90 26.88 5.44
CA LYS A 215 14.97 27.41 6.80
C LYS A 215 13.55 27.61 7.31
N ILE A 216 13.26 27.07 8.50
CA ILE A 216 12.03 27.34 9.21
C ILE A 216 12.03 28.83 9.53
N GLN A 217 11.28 29.63 8.78
CA GLN A 217 10.91 30.96 9.25
C GLN A 217 10.09 30.73 10.52
N LYS A 218 10.67 31.05 11.69
CA LYS A 218 9.92 31.11 12.94
C LYS A 218 8.91 32.25 12.79
N ASN A 219 7.78 31.97 12.18
CA ASN A 219 6.63 32.85 12.24
C ASN A 219 6.27 32.92 13.72
N LYS A 220 6.66 34.02 14.38
CA LYS A 220 6.24 34.33 15.74
C LYS A 220 4.72 34.33 15.70
N VAL A 221 4.10 33.29 16.25
CA VAL A 221 2.65 33.23 16.40
C VAL A 221 2.26 34.44 17.23
N LYS A 222 1.61 35.43 16.60
CA LYS A 222 1.02 36.55 17.32
C LYS A 222 -0.07 35.97 18.21
N THR A 223 0.22 35.82 19.50
CA THR A 223 -0.77 35.45 20.50
C THR A 223 -1.84 36.55 20.58
N LYS A 224 -3.03 36.25 21.11
CA LYS A 224 -4.14 37.22 21.27
C LYS A 224 -3.76 38.49 22.07
N PHE A 225 -2.59 38.50 22.70
CA PHE A 225 -1.99 39.63 23.39
C PHE A 225 -1.29 40.66 22.48
N HIS A 226 -1.23 40.41 21.16
CA HIS A 226 -0.60 41.28 20.17
C HIS A 226 -1.59 41.88 19.16
N ASN A 227 -2.89 41.90 19.49
CA ASN A 227 -3.96 42.42 18.62
C ASN A 227 -4.31 43.90 18.84
N PHE A 228 -3.56 44.61 19.67
CA PHE A 228 -3.73 46.04 19.92
C PHE A 228 -2.43 46.77 19.60
N LYS A 229 -2.53 47.90 18.88
CA LYS A 229 -1.40 48.82 18.69
C LYS A 229 -0.94 49.27 20.07
N GLN A 230 0.27 48.89 20.46
CA GLN A 230 0.86 49.39 21.69
C GLN A 230 1.29 50.82 21.43
N ILE A 231 1.21 51.69 22.45
CA ILE A 231 1.68 53.08 22.33
C ILE A 231 3.16 53.11 21.91
N THR A 232 3.92 52.08 22.29
CA THR A 232 5.32 51.85 21.90
C THR A 232 5.53 51.58 20.42
N ASP A 233 4.50 51.21 19.65
CA ASP A 233 4.61 50.99 18.20
C ASP A 233 4.77 52.32 17.43
N ALA A 234 4.48 53.45 18.07
CA ALA A 234 4.63 54.80 17.49
C ALA A 234 6.00 55.44 17.79
N TYR A 235 6.85 54.79 18.58
CA TYR A 235 8.16 55.30 18.99
C TYR A 235 9.27 54.43 18.40
N SER A 236 10.34 55.08 17.95
CA SER A 236 11.59 54.40 17.58
C SER A 236 12.32 53.84 18.80
N GLU A 237 13.27 52.93 18.56
CA GLU A 237 14.07 52.30 19.63
C GLU A 237 14.81 53.35 20.48
N ASP A 238 15.37 54.37 19.84
CA ASP A 238 16.07 55.49 20.50
C ASP A 238 15.11 56.33 21.38
N GLU A 239 13.89 56.58 20.91
CA GLU A 239 12.89 57.35 21.68
C GLU A 239 12.40 56.57 22.90
N LEU A 240 12.27 55.24 22.80
CA LEU A 240 11.89 54.38 23.92
C LEU A 240 12.99 54.32 24.99
N GLU A 241 14.25 54.26 24.58
CA GLU A 241 15.38 54.33 25.51
C GLU A 241 15.43 55.66 26.25
N GLU A 242 15.16 56.76 25.56
CA GLU A 242 15.17 58.09 26.17
C GLU A 242 14.01 58.28 27.17
N VAL A 243 12.81 57.79 26.85
CA VAL A 243 11.67 57.77 27.77
C VAL A 243 11.96 56.88 28.99
N ALA A 244 12.58 55.72 28.78
CA ALA A 244 12.98 54.83 29.87
C ALA A 244 14.04 55.47 30.76
N ARG A 245 15.03 56.16 30.18
CA ARG A 245 16.07 56.90 30.91
C ARG A 245 15.47 58.01 31.76
N LYS A 246 14.60 58.85 31.18
CA LYS A 246 13.91 59.94 31.90
C LYS A 246 13.08 59.44 33.09
N LYS A 247 12.28 58.38 32.90
CA LYS A 247 11.51 57.78 34.00
C LYS A 247 12.41 57.22 35.10
N ARG A 248 13.56 56.64 34.72
CA ARG A 248 14.56 56.13 35.67
C ARG A 248 15.14 57.27 36.49
N GLU A 249 15.59 58.34 35.85
CA GLU A 249 16.12 59.54 36.49
C GLU A 249 15.10 60.22 37.41
N GLU A 250 13.84 60.33 36.98
CA GLU A 250 12.74 60.85 37.80
C GLU A 250 12.47 59.95 39.02
N SER A 251 12.56 58.64 38.86
CA SER A 251 12.40 57.70 39.98
C SER A 251 13.54 57.80 40.98
N TYR A 252 14.78 57.98 40.53
CA TYR A 252 15.95 58.23 41.38
C TYR A 252 15.79 59.54 42.15
N LYS A 253 15.40 60.62 41.47
CA LYS A 253 15.07 61.90 42.12
C LYS A 253 13.96 61.78 43.15
N ARG A 254 12.91 60.99 42.89
CA ARG A 254 11.82 60.74 43.86
C ARG A 254 12.27 59.92 45.07
N LEU A 255 13.24 59.02 44.87
CA LEU A 255 13.83 58.18 45.92
C LEU A 255 14.98 58.86 46.66
N GLY A 256 15.39 60.07 46.24
CA GLY A 256 16.45 60.85 46.90
C GLY A 256 17.86 60.28 46.72
N ILE A 257 18.09 59.51 45.64
CA ILE A 257 19.39 58.96 45.24
C ILE A 257 19.81 59.61 43.92
#